data_AF-A0A944FAS7-F1
#
_entry.id   AF-A0A944FAS7-F1
#
_cell.length_a   1.000
_cell.length_b   1.000
_cell.length_c   1.000
_cell.angle_alpha   90.00
_cell.angle_beta   90.00
_cell.angle_gamma   90.00
#
_symmetry.space_group_name_H-M   'P 1'
#
loop_
_entity.id
_entity.type
_entity.pdbx_description
1 polymer ?
#
loop_
_entity_poly.entity_id
_entity_poly.type
_entity_poly.pdbx_seq_one_letter_code
_entity_poly.pdbx_strand_id
1 'polypeptide(L)'
;MTVYARFIKQMISSKLHRPDGTVETTKDPAVWTLAHRGYSGSGRLDVWVYPSKKTALHEGAKLAMTCGMDEDEHAAEPFAAGRYEQVMNRYEETHPETHLLRVQAAFLQTTDDQAPAGL
;
A
#
# COMPACT_ATOMS: atom_id res chain seq x y z
N MET A 1 16.85 -18.91 8.48
CA MET A 1 15.77 -18.18 7.78
C MET A 1 16.20 -16.75 7.57
N THR A 2 16.17 -16.26 6.33
CA THR A 2 16.59 -14.89 5.99
C THR A 2 15.60 -13.88 6.59
N VAL A 3 16.09 -12.87 7.29
CA VAL A 3 15.28 -11.83 7.99
C VAL A 3 14.23 -11.18 7.09
N TYR A 4 14.47 -11.18 5.77
CA TYR A 4 13.60 -10.56 4.77
C TYR A 4 12.37 -11.39 4.37
N ALA A 5 12.33 -12.69 4.67
CA ALA A 5 11.19 -13.55 4.31
C ALA A 5 9.86 -13.07 4.92
N ARG A 6 9.91 -12.36 6.05
CA ARG A 6 8.72 -11.82 6.73
C ARG A 6 7.94 -10.79 5.91
N PHE A 7 8.59 -10.14 4.94
CA PHE A 7 8.00 -9.08 4.12
C PHE A 7 7.24 -9.60 2.91
N ILE A 8 7.63 -10.76 2.38
CA ILE A 8 7.01 -11.34 1.18
C ILE A 8 5.79 -12.16 1.59
N LYS A 9 4.67 -11.94 0.90
CA LYS A 9 3.38 -12.63 1.09
C LYS A 9 2.87 -13.15 -0.25
N GLN A 10 2.22 -14.32 -0.23
CA GLN A 10 1.44 -14.78 -1.37
C GLN A 10 0.10 -14.05 -1.38
N MET A 11 -0.15 -13.23 -2.39
CA MET A 11 -1.33 -12.36 -2.49
C MET A 11 -2.08 -12.61 -3.80
N ILE A 12 -3.40 -12.45 -3.78
CA ILE A 12 -4.22 -12.62 -4.99
C ILE A 12 -3.85 -11.54 -6.01
N SER A 13 -3.32 -11.95 -7.15
CA SER A 13 -2.95 -11.07 -8.27
C SER A 13 -4.04 -10.98 -9.34
N SER A 14 -4.80 -12.06 -9.54
CA SER A 14 -5.91 -12.08 -10.49
C SER A 14 -7.05 -12.98 -10.02
N LYS A 15 -8.25 -12.65 -10.50
CA LYS A 15 -9.46 -13.48 -10.40
C LYS A 15 -10.08 -13.60 -11.78
N LEU A 16 -10.22 -14.81 -12.29
CA LEU A 16 -10.90 -15.10 -13.55
C LEU A 16 -12.30 -15.65 -13.25
N HIS A 17 -13.33 -14.91 -13.62
CA HIS A 17 -14.71 -15.34 -13.52
C HIS A 17 -15.12 -16.04 -14.81
N ARG A 18 -15.58 -17.28 -14.71
CA ARG A 18 -16.04 -18.07 -15.86
C ARG A 18 -17.56 -18.05 -16.01
N PRO A 19 -18.09 -18.25 -17.23
CA PRO A 19 -19.53 -18.33 -17.47
C PRO A 19 -20.24 -19.47 -16.72
N ASP A 20 -19.53 -20.53 -16.33
CA ASP A 20 -20.05 -21.65 -15.54
C ASP A 20 -20.16 -21.35 -14.04
N GLY A 21 -19.84 -20.11 -13.63
CA GLY A 21 -19.86 -19.68 -12.23
C GLY A 21 -18.56 -19.98 -11.46
N THR A 22 -17.59 -20.66 -12.08
CA THR A 22 -16.29 -20.93 -11.46
C THR A 22 -15.46 -19.66 -11.36
N VAL A 23 -14.72 -19.50 -10.25
CA VAL A 23 -13.75 -18.41 -10.07
C VAL A 23 -12.37 -19.01 -9.86
N GLU A 24 -11.46 -18.75 -10.79
CA GLU A 24 -10.05 -19.08 -10.62
C GLU A 24 -9.30 -17.91 -10.00
N THR A 25 -8.36 -18.20 -9.12
CA THR A 25 -7.58 -17.19 -8.40
C THR A 25 -6.10 -17.50 -8.54
N THR A 26 -5.33 -16.52 -9.02
CA THR A 26 -3.86 -16.61 -9.05
C THR A 26 -3.31 -15.91 -7.82
N LYS A 27 -2.27 -16.48 -7.21
CA LYS A 27 -1.53 -15.86 -6.11
C LYS A 27 -0.07 -15.74 -6.47
N ASP A 28 0.46 -14.53 -6.31
CA ASP A 28 1.84 -14.19 -6.61
C ASP A 28 2.53 -13.59 -5.39
N PRO A 29 3.87 -13.69 -5.29
CA PRO A 29 4.64 -13.06 -4.24
C PRO A 29 4.53 -11.54 -4.34
N ALA A 30 4.19 -10.90 -3.23
CA ALA A 30 4.05 -9.46 -3.12
C ALA A 30 4.59 -8.94 -1.77
N VAL A 31 4.86 -7.65 -1.72
CA VAL A 31 5.17 -6.91 -0.49
C VAL A 31 4.17 -5.79 -0.28
N TRP A 32 3.98 -5.37 0.97
CA TRP A 32 3.20 -4.16 1.27
C TRP A 32 4.10 -2.94 1.21
N THR A 33 3.74 -1.98 0.36
CA THR A 33 4.44 -0.71 0.23
C THR A 33 3.63 0.42 0.85
N LEU A 34 4.33 1.42 1.39
CA LEU A 34 3.82 2.75 1.67
C LEU A 34 4.57 3.70 0.76
N ALA A 35 3.84 4.47 -0.06
CA ALA A 35 4.39 5.51 -0.89
C ALA A 35 3.99 6.88 -0.30
N HIS A 36 4.94 7.81 -0.23
CA HIS A 36 4.68 9.20 0.14
C HIS A 36 5.38 10.16 -0.82
N ARG A 37 4.66 11.19 -1.28
CA ARG A 37 5.23 12.29 -2.05
C ARG A 37 5.14 13.57 -1.22
N GLY A 38 6.29 14.19 -0.94
CA GLY A 38 6.34 15.54 -0.34
C GLY A 38 7.18 15.71 0.93
N TYR A 39 7.84 14.67 1.44
CA TYR A 39 8.62 14.75 2.69
C TYR A 39 9.83 15.71 2.65
N SER A 40 10.34 16.09 1.46
CA SER A 40 11.64 16.79 1.31
C SER A 40 11.61 18.12 0.54
N GLY A 41 10.43 18.71 0.28
CA GLY A 41 10.32 19.98 -0.47
C GLY A 41 10.68 19.91 -1.96
N SER A 42 11.32 18.83 -2.43
CA SER A 42 11.65 18.59 -3.84
C SER A 42 10.62 17.75 -4.59
N GLY A 43 9.52 17.37 -3.94
CA GLY A 43 8.47 16.51 -4.53
C GLY A 43 8.90 15.06 -4.81
N ARG A 44 9.98 14.58 -4.18
CA ARG A 44 10.46 13.19 -4.29
C ARG A 44 9.39 12.20 -3.82
N LEU A 45 9.33 11.05 -4.50
CA LEU A 45 8.56 9.89 -4.08
C LEU A 45 9.45 8.99 -3.21
N ASP A 46 9.06 8.82 -1.95
CA ASP A 46 9.67 7.88 -1.03
C ASP A 46 8.79 6.62 -0.91
N VAL A 47 9.41 5.44 -0.94
CA VAL A 47 8.71 4.15 -0.88
C VAL A 47 9.35 3.25 0.18
N TRP A 48 8.54 2.75 1.10
CA TRP A 48 8.96 1.82 2.16
C TRP A 48 8.22 0.50 2.08
N VAL A 49 8.85 -0.57 2.55
CA VAL A 49 8.28 -1.93 2.57
C VAL A 49 7.99 -2.36 4.00
N TYR A 50 6.81 -2.94 4.22
CA TYR A 50 6.32 -3.37 5.53
C TYR A 50 5.87 -4.84 5.53
N PRO A 51 5.94 -5.53 6.68
CA PRO A 51 5.60 -6.95 6.77
C PRO A 51 4.08 -7.22 6.69
N SER A 52 3.25 -6.19 6.84
CA SER A 52 1.78 -6.30 6.76
C SER A 52 1.13 -4.99 6.32
N LYS A 53 -0.07 -5.07 5.72
CA LYS A 53 -0.92 -3.89 5.43
C LYS A 53 -1.16 -3.07 6.68
N LYS A 54 -1.46 -3.72 7.81
CA LYS A 54 -1.74 -3.04 9.09
C LYS A 54 -0.56 -2.18 9.55
N THR A 55 0.66 -2.71 9.48
CA THR A 55 1.87 -1.95 9.83
C THR A 55 2.08 -0.78 8.87
N ALA A 56 1.94 -1.01 7.56
CA ALA A 56 2.07 0.04 6.57
C ALA A 56 1.06 1.18 6.78
N LEU A 57 -0.20 0.85 7.07
CA LEU A 57 -1.26 1.81 7.35
C LEU A 57 -0.97 2.61 8.62
N HIS A 58 -0.53 1.94 9.69
CA HIS A 58 -0.18 2.62 10.94
C HIS A 58 0.95 3.64 10.73
N GLU A 59 2.04 3.25 10.07
CA GLU A 59 3.15 4.17 9.80
C GLU A 59 2.76 5.27 8.82
N GLY A 60 1.90 4.97 7.83
CA GLY A 60 1.35 5.98 6.91
C GLY A 60 0.48 7.01 7.63
N ALA A 61 -0.40 6.57 8.51
CA ALA A 61 -1.23 7.46 9.31
C ALA A 61 -0.36 8.31 10.27
N LYS A 62 0.67 7.73 10.90
CA LYS A 62 1.60 8.48 11.74
C LYS A 62 2.34 9.55 10.94
N LEU A 63 2.73 9.25 9.71
CA LEU A 63 3.35 10.22 8.81
C LEU A 63 2.36 11.35 8.47
N ALA A 64 1.11 11.04 8.13
CA ALA A 64 0.07 12.05 7.94
C ALA A 64 -0.10 12.97 9.17
N MET A 65 -0.18 12.40 10.38
CA MET A 65 -0.26 13.19 11.61
C MET A 65 0.95 14.12 11.77
N THR A 66 2.16 13.62 11.47
CA THR A 66 3.40 14.42 11.54
C THR A 66 3.44 15.51 10.45
N CYS A 67 2.70 15.34 9.36
CA CYS A 67 2.57 16.30 8.27
C CYS A 67 1.41 17.30 8.47
N GLY A 68 0.95 17.51 9.71
CA GLY A 68 0.00 18.57 10.06
C GLY A 68 -1.47 18.14 10.11
N MET A 69 -1.76 16.84 10.18
CA MET A 69 -3.13 16.34 10.39
C MET A 69 -3.50 16.19 11.87
N ASP A 70 -2.61 16.56 12.79
CA ASP A 70 -2.79 16.40 14.24
C ASP A 70 -3.85 17.33 14.86
N GLU A 71 -4.11 18.47 14.24
CA GLU A 71 -5.18 19.38 14.64
C GLU A 71 -6.51 19.14 13.88
N ASP A 72 -6.51 18.30 12.83
CA ASP A 72 -7.75 17.91 12.14
C ASP A 72 -8.47 16.84 12.95
N GLU A 73 -9.58 17.21 13.59
CA GLU A 73 -10.40 16.27 14.39
C GLU A 73 -10.84 15.04 13.58
N HIS A 74 -11.08 15.20 12.27
CA HIS A 74 -11.42 14.11 11.36
C HIS A 74 -10.24 13.18 11.03
N ALA A 75 -9.02 13.52 11.46
CA ALA A 75 -7.85 12.65 11.40
C ALA A 75 -7.42 12.17 12.80
N ALA A 76 -7.45 13.04 13.81
CA ALA A 76 -7.05 12.73 15.17
C ALA A 76 -7.94 11.65 15.81
N GLU A 77 -9.27 11.75 15.68
CA GLU A 77 -10.18 10.76 16.26
C GLU A 77 -10.05 9.38 15.59
N PRO A 78 -10.03 9.26 14.23
CA PRO A 78 -9.72 7.99 13.58
C PRO A 78 -8.34 7.43 13.92
N PHE A 79 -7.32 8.27 14.09
CA PHE A 79 -5.98 7.83 14.48
C PHE A 79 -6.01 7.17 15.87
N ALA A 80 -6.61 7.83 16.86
CA ALA A 80 -6.76 7.29 18.22
C ALA A 80 -7.56 5.98 18.25
N ALA A 81 -8.55 5.84 17.36
CA ALA A 81 -9.37 4.64 17.22
C ALA A 81 -8.72 3.53 16.37
N GLY A 82 -7.50 3.70 15.88
CA GLY A 82 -6.81 2.73 15.03
C GLY A 82 -7.37 2.60 13.61
N ARG A 83 -8.20 3.56 13.17
CA ARG A 83 -8.81 3.64 11.84
C ARG A 83 -7.87 4.33 10.84
N TYR A 84 -6.66 3.81 10.72
CA TYR A 84 -5.55 4.44 9.98
C TYR A 84 -5.83 4.72 8.50
N GLU A 85 -6.61 3.87 7.83
CA GLU A 85 -6.98 4.09 6.42
C GLU A 85 -7.84 5.36 6.25
N GLN A 86 -8.68 5.69 7.24
CA GLN A 86 -9.46 6.95 7.22
C GLN A 86 -8.54 8.16 7.35
N VAL A 87 -7.52 8.10 8.20
CA VAL A 87 -6.52 9.17 8.37
C VAL A 87 -5.77 9.42 7.06
N MET A 88 -5.33 8.35 6.40
CA MET A 88 -4.63 8.44 5.12
C MET A 88 -5.51 8.98 4.00
N ASN A 89 -6.78 8.54 3.91
CA ASN A 89 -7.74 9.07 2.94
C ASN A 89 -7.98 10.56 3.17
N ARG A 90 -8.18 10.96 4.43
CA ARG A 90 -8.37 12.37 4.80
C ARG A 90 -7.18 13.25 4.43
N TYR A 91 -5.96 12.73 4.57
CA TYR A 91 -4.75 13.40 4.11
C TYR A 91 -4.74 13.58 2.59
N GLU A 92 -5.03 12.53 1.80
CA GLU A 92 -5.10 12.64 0.33
C GLU A 92 -6.24 13.59 -0.13
N GLU A 93 -7.39 13.58 0.56
CA GLU A 93 -8.53 14.47 0.25
C GLU A 93 -8.22 15.96 0.47
N THR A 94 -7.45 16.27 1.50
CA THR A 94 -7.11 17.65 1.87
C THR A 94 -5.87 18.18 1.13
N HIS A 95 -5.12 17.29 0.49
CA HIS A 95 -3.88 17.61 -0.22
C HIS A 95 -3.80 17.03 -1.65
N PRO A 96 -4.85 17.17 -2.49
CA PRO A 96 -4.99 16.41 -3.73
C PRO A 96 -3.93 16.73 -4.80
N GLU A 97 -3.42 17.96 -4.82
CA GLU A 97 -2.52 18.44 -5.87
C GLU A 97 -1.03 18.25 -5.56
N THR A 98 -0.69 18.07 -4.28
CA THR A 98 0.70 18.18 -3.81
C THR A 98 1.22 16.92 -3.16
N HIS A 99 0.34 16.01 -2.74
CA HIS A 99 0.72 14.87 -1.92
C HIS A 99 0.10 13.55 -2.40
N LEU A 100 0.88 12.49 -2.22
CA LEU A 100 0.44 11.11 -2.36
C LEU A 100 0.78 10.44 -1.04
N LEU A 101 -0.14 9.65 -0.47
CA LEU A 101 0.12 8.88 0.73
C LEU A 101 -0.70 7.59 0.69
N ARG A 102 -0.09 6.51 0.20
CA ARG A 102 -0.84 5.29 -0.13
C ARG A 102 -0.15 4.00 0.25
N VAL A 103 -0.94 3.08 0.82
CA VAL A 103 -0.54 1.69 1.03
C VAL A 103 -1.06 0.82 -0.09
N GLN A 104 -0.18 0.08 -0.76
CA GLN A 104 -0.56 -0.89 -1.80
C GLN A 104 0.27 -2.15 -1.73
N ALA A 105 -0.24 -3.22 -2.34
CA ALA A 105 0.56 -4.40 -2.61
C ALA A 105 1.40 -4.16 -3.88
N ALA A 106 2.67 -4.53 -3.84
CA ALA A 106 3.55 -4.55 -5.00
C ALA A 106 3.97 -5.99 -5.29
N PHE A 107 3.56 -6.52 -6.43
CA PHE A 107 3.90 -7.87 -6.88
C PHE A 107 5.35 -7.90 -7.37
N LEU A 108 6.08 -8.92 -6.94
CA LEU A 108 7.48 -9.10 -7.34
C LEU A 108 7.52 -9.59 -8.80
N GLN A 109 8.22 -8.84 -9.64
CA GLN A 109 8.49 -9.25 -11.01
C GLN A 109 9.66 -10.22 -10.99
N THR A 110 9.39 -11.51 -11.16
CA THR A 110 10.42 -12.54 -11.35
C THR A 110 10.59 -12.77 -12.84
N THR A 111 11.82 -12.83 -13.34
CA THR A 111 12.14 -13.07 -14.75
C THR A 111 11.72 -14.45 -15.29
N ASP A 112 10.99 -15.23 -14.51
CA ASP A 112 10.37 -16.51 -14.89
C ASP A 112 8.96 -16.34 -15.50
N ASP A 113 8.56 -15.11 -15.85
CA ASP A 113 7.51 -14.91 -16.85
C ASP A 113 8.00 -15.56 -18.15
N GLN A 114 7.67 -16.84 -18.35
CA GLN A 114 7.81 -17.48 -19.64
C GLN A 114 7.05 -16.60 -20.63
N ALA A 115 7.80 -15.98 -21.54
CA ALA A 115 7.23 -15.38 -22.74
C ALA A 115 6.18 -16.36 -23.30
N PRO A 116 4.99 -15.88 -23.70
CA PRO A 116 3.98 -16.76 -24.24
C PRO A 116 4.59 -17.61 -25.36
N ALA A 117 4.58 -18.92 -25.17
CA ALA A 117 5.01 -19.86 -26.19
C ALA A 117 4.03 -19.75 -27.35
N GLY A 118 4.40 -19.00 -28.38
CA GLY A 118 3.69 -18.93 -29.66
C GLY A 118 3.18 -17.54 -30.02
N LEU A 119 3.96 -16.83 -30.83
CA LEU A 119 3.47 -16.11 -32.00
C LEU A 119 4.16 -16.71 -33.23
#